data_AF-A0A4D7DJW0-F1
#
_entry.id   AF-A0A4D7DJW0-F1
#
_cell.length_a   1.000
_cell.length_b   1.000
_cell.length_c   1.000
_cell.angle_alpha   90.00
_cell.angle_beta   90.00
_cell.angle_gamma   90.00
#
_symmetry.space_group_name_H-M   'P 1'
#
loop_
_entity.id
_entity.type
_entity.pdbx_description
1 polymer ?
#
loop_
_entity_poly.entity_id
_entity_poly.type
_entity_poly.pdbx_seq_one_letter_code
_entity_poly.pdbx_strand_id
1 'polypeptide(L)'
;MKYDNHCVYCGTHIDLERDHVIPNSYLRLHRSYDGDWLVSACATCNRLAGASLVFSVPEKAELLIGRYRRKYRRQLKTCVTEKDIEDTHGHFKNYLISQRNLHIDLMQRLHFLEKVSQAPLWWKGVKWFKEATNDNPNSHQDWKITVRKTIKRGYIDKSYPLSEGNDN
;
A
#
# COMPACT_ATOMS: atom_id res chain seq x y z
N MET A 1 21.24 -0.59 -14.25
CA MET A 1 19.79 -0.62 -13.96
C MET A 1 19.53 0.33 -12.79
N LYS A 2 18.92 1.51 -13.04
CA LYS A 2 18.56 2.46 -11.97
C LYS A 2 17.30 1.92 -11.30
N TYR A 3 17.38 1.61 -10.01
CA TYR A 3 16.21 1.19 -9.24
C TYR A 3 15.35 2.40 -8.92
N ASP A 4 14.03 2.22 -8.93
CA ASP A 4 13.11 3.26 -8.52
C ASP A 4 13.29 3.61 -7.04
N ASN A 5 13.31 4.91 -6.74
CA ASN A 5 13.38 5.43 -5.38
C ASN A 5 12.06 5.26 -4.60
N HIS A 6 11.15 4.39 -5.06
CA HIS A 6 9.87 4.11 -4.43
C HIS A 6 9.52 2.62 -4.55
N CYS A 7 8.73 2.15 -3.60
CA CYS A 7 8.16 0.81 -3.62
C CYS A 7 7.13 0.72 -4.73
N VAL A 8 7.30 -0.22 -5.67
CA VAL A 8 6.40 -0.45 -6.80
C VAL A 8 4.97 -0.81 -6.36
N TYR A 9 4.83 -1.38 -5.16
CA TYR A 9 3.54 -1.87 -4.65
C TYR A 9 2.75 -0.82 -3.88
N CYS A 10 3.41 0.00 -3.05
CA CYS A 10 2.71 0.91 -2.14
C CYS A 10 3.18 2.36 -2.21
N GLY A 11 4.12 2.68 -3.10
CA GLY A 11 4.60 4.05 -3.34
C GLY A 11 5.52 4.64 -2.27
N THR A 12 5.77 3.96 -1.14
CA THR A 12 6.66 4.49 -0.09
C THR A 12 8.11 4.61 -0.59
N HIS A 13 8.85 5.59 -0.06
CA HIS A 13 10.27 5.81 -0.37
C HIS A 13 11.22 5.25 0.70
N ILE A 14 10.68 4.59 1.73
CA ILE A 14 11.41 4.16 2.93
C ILE A 14 11.67 2.65 2.87
N ASP A 15 12.84 2.24 3.36
CA ASP A 15 13.27 0.84 3.52
C ASP A 15 13.13 0.02 2.24
N LEU A 16 13.62 0.56 1.12
CA LEU A 16 13.54 -0.07 -0.19
C LEU A 16 14.57 -1.19 -0.31
N GLU A 17 14.11 -2.32 -0.82
CA GLU A 17 14.89 -3.51 -1.11
C GLU A 17 14.47 -4.11 -2.47
N ARG A 18 15.24 -5.09 -2.93
CA ARG A 18 14.94 -5.81 -4.16
C ARG A 18 13.96 -6.94 -3.88
N ASP A 19 12.81 -6.91 -4.54
CA ASP A 19 11.86 -8.02 -4.55
C ASP A 19 11.89 -8.72 -5.90
N HIS A 20 11.83 -10.05 -5.85
CA HIS A 20 11.62 -10.88 -7.04
C HIS A 20 10.12 -11.09 -7.16
N VAL A 21 9.49 -10.54 -8.20
CA VAL A 21 8.05 -10.69 -8.41
C VAL A 21 7.67 -12.18 -8.39
N ILE A 22 8.45 -13.01 -9.11
CA ILE A 22 8.38 -14.47 -9.06
C ILE A 22 9.40 -14.98 -8.03
N PRO A 23 9.00 -15.80 -7.04
CA PRO A 23 9.92 -16.32 -6.02
C PRO A 23 11.08 -17.12 -6.60
N ASN A 24 12.29 -16.89 -6.08
CA ASN A 24 13.48 -17.65 -6.48
C ASN A 24 13.38 -19.16 -6.28
N SER A 25 12.55 -19.62 -5.33
CA SER A 25 12.28 -21.05 -5.13
C SER A 25 11.62 -21.70 -6.35
N TYR A 26 10.70 -20.98 -7.00
CA TYR A 26 10.08 -21.42 -8.25
C TYR A 26 11.09 -21.36 -9.41
N LEU A 27 11.86 -20.27 -9.50
CA LEU A 27 12.85 -20.08 -10.56
C LEU A 27 13.97 -21.14 -10.55
N ARG A 28 14.40 -21.61 -9.37
CA ARG A 28 15.41 -22.68 -9.27
C ARG A 28 14.96 -24.00 -9.93
N LEU A 29 13.66 -24.26 -10.00
CA LEU A 29 13.09 -25.46 -10.60
C LEU A 29 12.88 -25.31 -12.11
N HIS A 30 12.75 -24.08 -12.61
CA HIS A 30 12.48 -23.77 -14.01
C HIS A 30 13.65 -22.95 -14.60
N ARG A 31 14.64 -23.64 -15.20
CA ARG A 31 15.95 -23.08 -15.66
C ARG A 31 15.91 -22.05 -16.81
N SER A 32 14.74 -21.59 -17.24
CA SER A 32 14.58 -20.57 -18.27
C SER A 32 14.11 -19.27 -17.63
N TYR A 33 15.04 -18.37 -17.29
CA TYR A 33 14.68 -17.06 -16.76
C TYR A 33 15.57 -15.96 -17.35
N ASP A 34 14.92 -14.97 -17.96
CA ASP A 34 15.47 -13.64 -18.21
C ASP A 34 15.37 -12.82 -16.92
N GLY A 35 16.44 -12.14 -16.52
CA GLY A 35 16.65 -11.35 -15.28
C GLY A 35 15.64 -10.23 -14.94
N ASP A 36 14.48 -10.20 -15.58
CA ASP A 36 13.63 -9.04 -15.84
C ASP A 36 12.40 -8.88 -14.92
N TRP A 37 12.37 -9.55 -13.76
CA TRP A 37 11.28 -9.46 -12.77
C TRP A 37 11.74 -9.07 -11.36
N LEU A 38 12.80 -8.27 -11.32
CA LEU A 38 13.27 -7.59 -10.11
C LEU A 38 12.67 -6.20 -10.01
N VAL A 39 12.04 -5.89 -8.89
CA VAL A 39 11.40 -4.59 -8.62
C VAL A 39 11.85 -4.00 -7.29
N SER A 40 11.71 -2.67 -7.14
CA SER A 40 11.93 -1.99 -5.87
C SER A 40 10.69 -2.17 -4.98
N ALA A 41 10.88 -2.68 -3.77
CA ALA A 41 9.79 -2.91 -2.81
C ALA A 41 10.23 -2.49 -1.42
N CYS A 42 9.34 -1.92 -0.61
CA CYS A 42 9.67 -1.68 0.79
C CYS A 42 9.69 -2.99 1.59
N ALA A 43 10.48 -3.01 2.66
CA ALA A 43 10.61 -4.17 3.54
C ALA A 43 9.28 -4.69 4.10
N THR A 44 8.28 -3.81 4.26
CA THR A 44 6.95 -4.24 4.71
C THR A 44 6.19 -5.00 3.63
N CYS A 45 6.18 -4.50 2.38
CA CYS A 45 5.52 -5.18 1.27
C CYS A 45 6.21 -6.50 0.94
N ASN A 46 7.54 -6.51 0.86
CA ASN A 46 8.28 -7.73 0.54
C ASN A 46 8.06 -8.83 1.59
N ARG A 47 8.18 -8.50 2.88
CA ARG A 47 7.88 -9.44 3.97
C ARG A 47 6.43 -9.90 3.98
N LEU A 48 5.49 -9.01 3.70
CA LEU A 48 4.08 -9.37 3.61
C LEU A 48 3.81 -10.28 2.42
N ALA A 49 4.46 -10.10 1.27
CA ALA A 49 4.30 -10.96 0.10
C ALA A 49 4.93 -12.35 0.31
N GLY A 50 6.08 -12.41 0.98
CA GLY A 50 6.79 -13.67 1.23
C GLY A 50 7.08 -14.45 -0.06
N ALA A 51 7.17 -15.78 0.04
CA ALA A 51 7.43 -16.66 -1.09
C ALA A 51 6.16 -17.02 -1.91
N SER A 52 5.17 -16.13 -1.96
CA SER A 52 3.93 -16.40 -2.69
C SER A 52 4.17 -16.48 -4.18
N LEU A 53 3.64 -17.53 -4.81
CA LEU A 53 3.77 -17.73 -6.25
C LEU A 53 2.76 -16.85 -6.99
N VAL A 54 3.25 -15.68 -7.41
CA VAL A 54 2.54 -14.71 -8.26
C VAL A 54 3.45 -14.36 -9.43
N PHE A 55 2.86 -14.07 -10.58
CA PHE A 55 3.60 -13.95 -11.84
C PHE A 55 3.66 -12.52 -12.36
N SER A 56 2.99 -11.59 -11.68
CA SER A 56 2.97 -10.18 -12.06
C SER A 56 2.90 -9.25 -10.85
N VAL A 57 3.28 -7.99 -11.07
CA VAL A 57 3.21 -6.94 -10.05
C VAL A 57 1.76 -6.66 -9.63
N PRO A 58 0.76 -6.57 -10.54
CA PRO A 58 -0.64 -6.39 -10.15
C PRO A 58 -1.19 -7.53 -9.29
N GLU A 59 -0.92 -8.80 -9.63
CA GLU A 59 -1.34 -9.95 -8.81
C GLU A 59 -0.73 -9.90 -7.42
N LYS A 60 0.56 -9.53 -7.32
CA LYS A 60 1.23 -9.39 -6.04
C LYS A 60 0.65 -8.22 -5.23
N ALA A 61 0.25 -7.12 -5.88
CA ALA A 61 -0.45 -6.03 -5.21
C ALA A 61 -1.82 -6.47 -4.67
N GLU A 62 -2.60 -7.23 -5.44
CA GLU A 62 -3.89 -7.78 -4.98
C GLU A 62 -3.72 -8.69 -3.75
N LEU A 63 -2.73 -9.59 -3.79
CA LEU A 63 -2.33 -10.40 -2.63
C LEU A 63 -1.99 -9.52 -1.43
N LEU A 64 -1.22 -8.44 -1.64
CA LEU A 64 -0.80 -7.53 -0.59
C LEU A 64 -1.99 -6.78 0.03
N ILE A 65 -3.01 -6.36 -0.75
CA ILE A 65 -4.22 -5.72 -0.21
C ILE A 65 -4.85 -6.61 0.87
N GLY A 66 -5.09 -7.88 0.55
CA GLY A 66 -5.65 -8.86 1.50
C GLY A 66 -4.78 -9.03 2.75
N ARG A 67 -3.46 -9.08 2.57
CA ARG A 67 -2.51 -9.25 3.70
C ARG A 67 -2.37 -8.01 4.57
N TYR A 68 -2.38 -6.80 3.99
CA TYR A 68 -2.41 -5.55 4.73
C TYR A 68 -3.70 -5.44 5.54
N ARG A 69 -4.86 -5.68 4.91
CA ARG A 69 -6.17 -5.65 5.59
C ARG A 69 -6.23 -6.63 6.75
N ARG A 70 -5.63 -7.83 6.60
CA ARG A 70 -5.55 -8.83 7.68
C ARG A 70 -4.60 -8.41 8.80
N LYS A 71 -3.36 -8.03 8.46
CA LYS A 71 -2.31 -7.68 9.44
C LYS A 71 -2.64 -6.43 10.24
N TYR A 72 -3.21 -5.42 9.59
CA TYR A 72 -3.48 -4.11 10.19
C TYR A 72 -4.96 -3.85 10.45
N ARG A 73 -5.78 -4.92 10.57
CA ARG A 73 -7.23 -4.83 10.72
C ARG A 73 -7.68 -3.87 11.82
N ARG A 74 -6.97 -3.84 12.95
CA ARG A 74 -7.31 -2.97 14.09
C ARG A 74 -6.99 -1.51 13.76
N GLN A 75 -5.79 -1.24 13.27
CA GLN A 75 -5.32 0.10 12.91
C GLN A 75 -6.16 0.72 11.80
N LEU A 76 -6.63 -0.09 10.84
CA LEU A 76 -7.52 0.35 9.77
C LEU A 76 -8.94 0.67 10.24
N LYS A 77 -9.38 0.07 11.35
CA LYS A 77 -10.70 0.37 11.97
C LYS A 77 -10.65 1.57 12.89
N THR A 78 -9.52 1.79 13.57
CA THR A 78 -9.38 2.89 14.51
C THR A 78 -9.13 4.20 13.77
N CYS A 79 -10.08 5.14 13.87
CA CYS A 79 -9.92 6.49 13.37
C CYS A 79 -9.77 7.46 14.56
N VAL A 80 -8.52 7.80 14.90
CA VAL A 80 -8.23 8.81 15.91
C VAL A 80 -8.49 10.19 15.31
N THR A 81 -9.42 10.93 15.91
CA THR A 81 -9.82 12.26 15.47
C THR A 81 -8.91 13.35 16.04
N GLU A 82 -9.02 14.57 15.52
CA GLU A 82 -8.31 15.74 16.08
C GLU A 82 -8.78 16.02 17.51
N LYS A 83 -10.07 15.88 17.77
CA LYS A 83 -10.66 16.06 19.10
C LYS A 83 -10.07 15.10 20.13
N ASP A 84 -9.92 13.81 19.78
CA ASP A 84 -9.33 12.81 20.69
C ASP A 84 -7.91 13.20 21.14
N ILE A 85 -7.16 13.88 20.25
CA ILE A 85 -5.78 14.34 20.52
C ILE A 85 -5.79 15.64 21.34
N GLU A 86 -6.74 16.54 21.08
CA GLU A 86 -6.90 17.80 21.81
C GLU A 86 -7.29 17.58 23.26
N ASP A 87 -8.25 16.68 23.50
CA ASP A 87 -8.78 16.33 24.83
C ASP A 87 -7.80 15.46 25.66
N THR A 88 -6.64 15.09 25.08
CA THR A 88 -5.64 14.23 25.70
C THR A 88 -4.32 14.95 25.96
N HIS A 89 -3.69 14.66 27.11
CA HIS A 89 -2.38 15.22 27.50
C HIS A 89 -1.31 14.13 27.72
N GLY A 90 -0.05 14.56 27.80
CA GLY A 90 1.09 13.70 28.15
C GLY A 90 1.39 12.60 27.13
N HIS A 91 1.96 11.49 27.61
CA HIS A 91 2.39 10.38 26.76
C HIS A 91 1.26 9.72 25.96
N PHE A 92 0.04 9.72 26.50
CA PHE A 92 -1.11 9.15 25.80
C PHE A 92 -1.47 9.95 24.54
N LYS A 93 -1.26 11.28 24.55
CA LYS A 93 -1.41 12.13 23.37
C LYS A 93 -0.49 11.71 22.23
N ASN A 94 0.78 11.45 22.54
CA ASN A 94 1.77 11.01 21.55
C ASN A 94 1.42 9.64 20.97
N TYR A 95 0.87 8.74 21.78
CA TYR A 95 0.34 7.46 21.31
C TYR A 95 -0.82 7.67 20.32
N LEU A 96 -1.79 8.54 20.63
CA LEU A 96 -2.90 8.85 19.72
C LEU A 96 -2.42 9.44 18.39
N ILE A 97 -1.44 10.36 18.43
CA ILE A 97 -0.80 10.92 17.23
C ILE A 97 -0.14 9.80 16.40
N SER A 98 0.58 8.89 17.05
CA SER A 98 1.21 7.75 16.37
C SER A 98 0.19 6.83 15.71
N GLN A 99 -0.90 6.49 16.41
CA GLN A 99 -1.98 5.68 15.83
C GLN A 99 -2.65 6.36 14.63
N ARG A 100 -2.90 7.68 14.72
CA ARG A 100 -3.46 8.47 13.62
C ARG A 100 -2.53 8.44 12.40
N ASN A 101 -1.24 8.70 12.61
CA ASN A 101 -0.25 8.71 11.52
C ASN A 101 -0.11 7.33 10.86
N LEU A 102 -0.11 6.27 11.66
CA LEU A 102 -0.08 4.90 11.15
C LEU A 102 -1.34 4.57 10.34
N HIS A 103 -2.53 4.97 10.81
CA HIS A 103 -3.77 4.79 10.06
C HIS A 103 -3.70 5.48 8.69
N ILE A 104 -3.25 6.74 8.66
CA ILE A 104 -3.10 7.51 7.41
C ILE A 104 -2.12 6.82 6.46
N ASP A 105 -0.92 6.43 6.93
CA ASP A 105 0.07 5.72 6.10
C ASP A 105 -0.50 4.41 5.53
N LEU A 106 -1.20 3.63 6.34
CA LEU A 106 -1.82 2.38 5.90
C LEU A 106 -2.89 2.61 4.83
N MET A 107 -3.74 3.63 4.99
CA MET A 107 -4.75 3.99 3.99
C MET A 107 -4.11 4.43 2.67
N GLN A 108 -3.03 5.20 2.72
CA GLN A 108 -2.28 5.60 1.53
C GLN A 108 -1.66 4.40 0.80
N ARG A 109 -1.04 3.50 1.56
CA ARG A 109 -0.45 2.27 1.02
C ARG A 109 -1.50 1.39 0.35
N LEU A 110 -2.66 1.20 0.98
CA LEU A 110 -3.77 0.42 0.43
C LEU A 110 -4.32 1.04 -0.85
N HIS A 111 -4.53 2.35 -0.88
CA HIS A 111 -4.98 3.05 -2.08
C HIS A 111 -4.01 2.88 -3.25
N PHE A 112 -2.70 2.97 -2.97
CA PHE A 112 -1.69 2.74 -3.99
C PHE A 112 -1.71 1.29 -4.48
N LEU A 113 -1.82 0.33 -3.57
CA LEU A 113 -1.94 -1.09 -3.92
C LEU A 113 -3.16 -1.36 -4.80
N GLU A 114 -4.31 -0.76 -4.51
CA GLU A 114 -5.54 -0.87 -5.31
C GLU A 114 -5.35 -0.33 -6.73
N LYS A 115 -4.63 0.79 -6.90
CA LYS A 115 -4.27 1.28 -8.23
C LYS A 115 -3.35 0.33 -8.97
N VAL A 116 -2.38 -0.25 -8.27
CA VAL A 116 -1.42 -1.19 -8.87
C VAL A 116 -2.09 -2.50 -9.25
N SER A 117 -3.03 -3.01 -8.45
CA SER A 117 -3.73 -4.27 -8.77
C SER A 117 -4.63 -4.15 -10.00
N GLN A 118 -5.06 -2.93 -10.34
CA GLN A 118 -5.81 -2.62 -11.56
C GLN A 118 -4.92 -2.37 -12.79
N ALA A 119 -3.59 -2.34 -12.64
CA ALA A 119 -2.69 -2.15 -13.77
C ALA A 119 -2.69 -3.40 -14.68
N PRO A 120 -2.39 -3.25 -15.98
CA PRO A 120 -2.29 -4.40 -16.89
C PRO A 120 -1.26 -5.43 -16.42
N LEU A 121 -1.51 -6.73 -16.62
CA LEU A 121 -0.63 -7.81 -16.12
C LEU A 121 0.80 -7.78 -16.67
N TRP A 122 0.99 -7.18 -17.85
CA TRP A 122 2.32 -6.97 -18.43
C TRP A 122 3.10 -5.82 -17.76
N TRP A 123 2.50 -5.10 -16.80
CA TRP A 123 3.11 -4.00 -16.10
C TRP A 123 4.20 -4.49 -15.13
N LYS A 124 5.43 -4.02 -15.36
CA LYS A 124 6.63 -4.36 -14.58
C LYS A 124 7.21 -3.18 -13.77
N GLY A 125 6.49 -2.06 -13.66
CA GLY A 125 6.83 -0.98 -12.74
C GLY A 125 7.51 0.28 -13.30
N VAL A 126 7.85 0.41 -14.59
CA VAL A 126 8.84 1.46 -14.99
C VAL A 126 8.45 2.33 -16.20
N LYS A 127 7.20 2.75 -16.37
CA LYS A 127 6.91 3.79 -17.40
C LYS A 127 5.75 4.73 -17.08
N TRP A 128 4.74 4.24 -16.37
CA TRP A 128 3.51 5.01 -16.17
C TRP A 128 3.61 6.14 -15.14
N PHE A 129 4.54 6.10 -14.18
CA PHE A 129 4.55 7.12 -13.13
C PHE A 129 4.87 8.52 -13.69
N LYS A 130 5.77 8.64 -14.68
CA LYS A 130 6.07 9.93 -15.31
C LYS A 130 4.96 10.45 -16.24
N GLU A 131 4.16 9.55 -16.82
CA GLU A 131 3.08 9.91 -17.73
C GLU A 131 1.76 10.18 -16.97
N ALA A 132 1.53 9.50 -15.84
CA ALA A 132 0.36 9.69 -14.98
C ALA A 132 0.50 10.84 -13.97
N THR A 133 1.73 11.31 -13.69
CA THR A 133 1.98 12.49 -12.82
C THR A 133 2.33 13.75 -13.61
N ASN A 134 1.97 13.85 -14.89
CA ASN A 134 1.92 15.15 -15.57
C ASN A 134 0.90 16.10 -14.90
N ASP A 135 0.05 15.59 -14.01
CA ASP A 135 -0.59 16.38 -12.97
C ASP A 135 0.38 16.60 -11.79
N ASN A 136 1.08 17.72 -11.86
CA ASN A 136 1.69 18.49 -10.79
C ASN A 136 2.51 17.71 -9.73
N PRO A 137 3.85 17.85 -9.68
CA PRO A 137 4.68 17.28 -8.61
C PRO A 137 4.35 17.80 -7.20
N ASN A 138 3.51 18.85 -7.06
CA ASN A 138 2.92 19.29 -5.79
C ASN A 138 1.59 18.59 -5.42
N SER A 139 1.15 17.56 -6.14
CA SER A 139 -0.06 16.78 -5.78
C SER A 139 0.05 16.11 -4.40
N HIS A 140 1.27 15.97 -3.87
CA HIS A 140 1.53 15.56 -2.48
C HIS A 140 1.15 16.63 -1.42
N GLN A 141 0.97 17.89 -1.81
CA GLN A 141 0.37 18.96 -0.99
C GLN A 141 -1.14 19.09 -1.22
N ASP A 142 -1.63 18.87 -2.45
CA ASP A 142 -3.06 18.94 -2.76
C ASP A 142 -3.88 17.80 -2.14
N TRP A 143 -3.34 16.58 -2.00
CA TRP A 143 -4.08 15.50 -1.32
C TRP A 143 -4.21 15.71 0.19
N LYS A 144 -3.27 16.44 0.84
CA LYS A 144 -3.44 16.86 2.24
C LYS A 144 -4.69 17.74 2.37
N ILE A 145 -5.01 18.53 1.34
CA ILE A 145 -6.22 19.36 1.28
C ILE A 145 -7.46 18.48 1.04
N THR A 146 -7.39 17.50 0.13
CA THR A 146 -8.52 16.60 -0.18
C THR A 146 -8.85 15.67 0.99
N VAL A 147 -7.87 15.03 1.62
CA VAL A 147 -8.10 14.18 2.81
C VAL A 147 -8.56 15.01 4.01
N ARG A 148 -8.04 16.24 4.20
CA ARG A 148 -8.60 17.18 5.19
C ARG A 148 -10.06 17.55 4.90
N LYS A 149 -10.47 17.69 3.64
CA LYS A 149 -11.87 17.95 3.23
C LYS A 149 -12.76 16.73 3.43
N THR A 150 -12.28 15.52 3.16
CA THR A 150 -13.05 14.27 3.35
C THR A 150 -13.23 13.94 4.83
N ILE A 151 -12.19 14.15 5.65
CA ILE A 151 -12.26 14.00 7.11
C ILE A 151 -13.17 15.07 7.74
N LYS A 152 -13.13 16.33 7.27
CA LYS A 152 -14.06 17.39 7.71
C LYS A 152 -15.52 17.16 7.31
N ARG A 153 -15.81 16.35 6.29
CA ARG A 153 -17.17 16.08 5.79
C ARG A 153 -17.82 14.83 6.36
N GLY A 154 -17.18 14.13 7.30
CA GLY A 154 -17.80 13.00 8.01
C GLY A 154 -18.26 11.85 7.10
N TYR A 155 -17.66 11.70 5.92
CA TYR A 155 -18.06 10.68 4.95
C TYR A 155 -17.47 9.32 5.35
N ILE A 156 -18.21 8.60 6.19
CA ILE A 156 -18.11 7.13 6.29
C ILE A 156 -18.75 6.62 5.00
N ASP A 157 -17.93 6.22 4.04
CA ASP A 157 -18.45 5.56 2.84
C ASP A 157 -19.06 4.21 3.23
N LYS A 158 -20.39 4.11 3.14
CA LYS A 158 -21.18 2.91 3.44
C LYS A 158 -21.19 1.92 2.28
N SER A 159 -20.38 2.09 1.24
CA SER A 159 -20.45 1.27 0.04
C SER A 159 -19.56 0.03 0.05
N TYR A 160 -19.53 -0.76 1.13
CA TYR A 160 -19.05 -2.15 1.04
C TYR A 160 -19.86 -3.04 1.98
N PRO A 161 -20.84 -3.80 1.49
CA PRO A 161 -21.44 -4.86 2.28
C PRO A 161 -20.33 -5.87 2.58
N LEU A 162 -20.00 -6.03 3.86
CA LEU A 162 -19.33 -7.23 4.34
C LEU A 162 -20.29 -8.37 4.01
N SER A 163 -19.95 -9.19 3.01
CA SER A 163 -20.66 -10.44 2.80
C SER A 163 -20.52 -11.25 4.08
N GLU A 164 -21.64 -11.39 4.79
CA GLU A 164 -21.79 -12.36 5.86
C GLU A 164 -21.60 -13.73 5.21
N GLY A 165 -20.42 -14.32 5.43
CA GLY A 165 -20.20 -15.73 5.17
C GLY A 165 -21.08 -16.50 6.15
N ASN A 166 -22.11 -17.16 5.63
CA ASN A 166 -22.85 -18.18 6.34
C ASN A 166 -21.87 -19.29 6.72
N ASP A 167 -21.62 -19.43 8.02
CA ASP A 167 -21.11 -20.66 8.61
C ASP A 167 -22.29 -21.66 8.67
N ASN A 168 -22.18 -22.73 7.89
CA ASN A 168 -22.90 -24.00 8.07
C ASN A 168 -21.86 -25.10 8.24
#